data_AF-A0A7V5M606-F1
#
_entry.id   AF-A0A7V5M606-F1
#
_cell.length_a   1.000
_cell.length_b   1.000
_cell.length_c   1.000
_cell.angle_alpha   90.00
_cell.angle_beta   90.00
_cell.angle_gamma   90.00
#
_symmetry.space_group_name_H-M   'P 1'
#
loop_
_entity.id
_entity.type
_entity.pdbx_description
1 polymer ?
#
loop_
_entity_poly.entity_id
_entity_poly.type
_entity_poly.pdbx_seq_one_letter_code
_entity_poly.pdbx_strand_id
1 'polypeptide(L)' 'MEDLLLGFQHRFNPLHLYCRLIDCGISARISLRLCRCYEILFFKWLSFFALSLILIYSRFKKVRVDIPHRSK' A
#
# COMPACT_ATOMS: atom_id res chain seq x y z
N MET A 1 -11.41 16.15 -11.27
CA MET A 1 -11.20 14.76 -10.77
C MET A 1 -9.86 14.59 -10.08
N GLU A 2 -8.93 15.56 -10.20
CA GLU A 2 -7.60 15.53 -9.57
C GLU A 2 -7.61 16.09 -8.12
N ASP A 3 -8.58 16.95 -7.78
CA ASP A 3 -8.73 17.55 -6.44
C ASP A 3 -9.05 16.54 -5.34
N LEU A 4 -9.69 15.42 -5.71
CA LEU A 4 -10.05 14.35 -4.79
C LEU A 4 -8.82 13.49 -4.45
N LEU A 5 -7.90 13.29 -5.41
CA LEU A 5 -6.64 12.60 -5.22
C LEU A 5 -5.64 13.45 -4.42
N LEU A 6 -5.56 14.76 -4.69
CA LEU A 6 -4.79 15.71 -3.90
C LEU A 6 -5.34 15.82 -2.47
N GLY A 7 -6.66 15.89 -2.30
CA GLY A 7 -7.30 15.88 -0.99
C GLY A 7 -7.04 14.60 -0.21
N PHE A 8 -7.02 13.44 -0.88
CA PHE A 8 -6.67 12.16 -0.26
C PHE A 8 -5.18 12.09 0.11
N GLN A 9 -4.27 12.48 -0.80
CA GLN A 9 -2.84 12.52 -0.51
C GLN A 9 -2.52 13.47 0.65
N HIS A 10 -3.18 14.62 0.72
CA HIS A 10 -3.00 15.59 1.79
C HIS A 10 -3.59 15.09 3.12
N ARG A 11 -4.63 14.27 3.08
CA ARG A 11 -5.32 13.71 4.27
C ARG A 11 -4.70 12.42 4.79
N PHE A 12 -4.01 11.68 3.92
CA PHE A 12 -3.25 10.48 4.27
C PHE A 12 -1.75 10.73 4.43
N ASN A 13 -1.27 11.96 4.27
CA ASN A 13 0.08 12.33 4.64
C ASN A 13 0.25 12.13 6.17
N PRO A 14 1.19 11.29 6.64
CA PRO A 14 1.33 10.95 8.06
C PRO A 14 1.48 12.19 8.96
N LEU A 15 2.08 13.26 8.45
CA LEU A 15 2.20 14.54 9.15
C LEU A 15 0.82 15.15 9.48
N HIS A 16 -0.10 15.11 8.52
CA HIS A 16 -1.45 15.69 8.67
C HIS A 16 -2.38 14.77 9.47
N LEU A 17 -2.19 13.45 9.37
CA LEU A 17 -2.90 12.49 10.20
C LEU A 17 -2.61 12.73 11.69
N TYR A 18 -1.34 12.96 12.04
CA TYR A 18 -0.94 13.31 13.40
C TYR A 18 -1.57 14.63 13.88
N CYS A 19 -1.47 15.70 13.08
CA CYS A 19 -2.06 17.00 13.41
C CYS A 19 -3.57 16.92 13.60
N ARG A 20 -4.30 16.17 12.77
CA ARG A 20 -5.75 15.94 12.91
C ARG A 20 -6.12 15.11 14.13
N LEU A 21 -5.29 14.13 14.49
CA LEU A 21 -5.51 13.34 15.71
C LEU A 21 -5.34 14.21 16.95
N ILE A 22 -4.30 15.04 17.00
CA ILE A 22 -4.11 16.04 18.05
C ILE A 22 -5.28 17.04 18.10
N ASP A 23 -5.69 17.58 16.95
CA ASP A 23 -6.80 18.55 16.82
C ASP A 23 -8.15 17.95 17.26
N CYS A 24 -8.35 16.65 17.04
CA CYS A 24 -9.51 15.90 17.53
C CYS A 24 -9.46 15.62 19.05
N GLY A 25 -8.44 16.11 19.76
CA GLY A 25 -8.24 15.93 21.20
C GLY A 25 -7.60 14.59 21.58
N ILE A 26 -7.10 13.82 20.61
CA ILE A 26 -6.44 12.55 20.87
C ILE A 26 -5.02 12.82 21.38
N SER A 27 -4.70 12.26 22.55
CA SER A 27 -3.39 12.35 23.17
C SER A 27 -2.26 11.99 22.20
N ALA A 28 -1.19 12.79 22.20
CA ALA A 28 -0.04 12.65 21.31
C ALA A 28 0.55 11.24 21.22
N ARG A 29 0.51 10.48 22.32
CA ARG A 29 0.95 9.08 22.36
C ARG A 29 0.10 8.16 21.48
N ILE A 30 -1.21 8.38 21.44
CA ILE A 30 -2.15 7.62 20.60
C ILE A 30 -1.96 8.03 19.14
N SER A 31 -1.76 9.32 18.87
CA SER A 31 -1.50 9.82 17.51
C SER A 31 -0.23 9.20 16.91
N LEU A 32 0.86 9.10 17.69
CA LEU A 32 2.08 8.42 17.27
C LEU A 32 1.88 6.91 17.05
N ARG A 33 1.12 6.24 17.92
CA ARG A 33 0.80 4.81 17.73
C ARG A 33 -0.01 4.58 16.46
N LEU A 34 -0.94 5.47 16.13
CA LEU A 34 -1.74 5.38 14.92
C LEU A 34 -0.89 5.61 13.67
N CYS A 35 0.00 6.60 13.65
CA CYS A 35 0.98 6.78 12.57
C CYS A 35 1.82 5.52 12.38
N ARG A 36 2.37 4.97 13.46
CA ARG A 36 3.22 3.77 13.40
C ARG A 36 2.44 2.52 12.95
N CYS A 37 1.20 2.38 13.41
CA CYS A 37 0.33 1.29 13.00
C CYS A 37 0.01 1.41 11.50
N TYR A 38 -0.26 2.62 11.02
CA TYR A 38 -0.48 2.90 9.61
C TYR A 38 0.74 2.54 8.76
N GLU A 39 1.95 2.95 9.16
CA GLU A 39 3.20 2.59 8.46
C GLU A 39 3.40 1.06 8.41
N ILE A 40 3.20 0.37 9.53
CA ILE A 40 3.34 -1.10 9.58
C ILE A 40 2.30 -1.77 8.68
N LEU A 41 1.06 -1.30 8.73
CA LEU A 41 -0.03 -1.88 7.95
C LEU A 41 0.19 -1.65 6.46
N PHE A 42 0.59 -0.43 6.07
CA PHE A 42 0.95 -0.09 4.70
C PHE A 42 2.14 -0.92 4.20
N PHE A 43 3.21 -1.03 4.98
CA PHE A 43 4.40 -1.81 4.60
C PHE A 43 4.09 -3.30 4.47
N LYS A 44 3.28 -3.86 5.39
CA LYS A 44 2.81 -5.26 5.29
C LYS A 44 1.92 -5.47 4.09
N TRP A 45 1.00 -4.56 3.81
CA TRP A 45 0.15 -4.62 2.63
C TRP A 45 0.99 -4.55 1.36
N LEU A 46 1.90 -3.60 1.25
CA LEU A 46 2.76 -3.43 0.09
C LEU A 46 3.63 -4.68 -0.14
N SER A 47 4.21 -5.23 0.93
CA SER A 47 5.00 -6.46 0.85
C SER A 47 4.17 -7.65 0.40
N PHE A 48 2.95 -7.78 0.93
CA PHE A 48 2.00 -8.82 0.52
C PHE A 48 1.62 -8.67 -0.96
N PHE A 49 1.25 -7.47 -1.38
CA PHE A 49 0.94 -7.17 -2.78
C PHE A 49 2.12 -7.43 -3.71
N ALA A 50 3.33 -7.03 -3.33
CA ALA A 50 4.53 -7.29 -4.10
C ALA A 50 4.77 -8.80 -4.26
N LEU A 51 4.68 -9.57 -3.17
CA LEU A 51 4.80 -11.03 -3.23
C LEU A 51 3.68 -11.66 -4.07
N SER A 52 2.44 -11.23 -3.90
CA SER A 52 1.31 -11.70 -4.72
C SER A 52 1.54 -11.39 -6.20
N LEU A 53 1.99 -10.19 -6.55
CA LEU A 53 2.33 -9.81 -7.93
C LEU A 53 3.48 -10.64 -8.48
N ILE A 54 4.53 -10.88 -7.69
CA ILE A 54 5.66 -11.75 -8.09
C ILE A 54 5.20 -13.18 -8.32
N LEU A 55 4.34 -13.73 -7.45
CA LEU A 55 3.79 -15.08 -7.60
C LEU A 55 2.87 -15.18 -8.82
N ILE A 56 2.01 -14.18 -9.05
CA ILE A 56 1.16 -14.07 -10.24
C ILE A 56 2.04 -13.99 -11.49
N TYR A 57 3.05 -13.11 -11.50
CA TYR A 57 3.96 -12.95 -12.63
C TYR A 57 4.76 -14.24 -12.91
N SER A 58 5.22 -14.93 -11.87
CA SER A 58 5.93 -16.21 -11.99
C SER A 58 5.02 -17.32 -12.50
N ARG A 59 3.75 -17.36 -12.07
CA ARG A 59 2.70 -18.24 -12.62
C ARG A 59 2.44 -17.94 -14.10
N PHE A 60 2.33 -16.67 -14.49
CA PHE A 60 2.13 -16.25 -15.87
C PHE A 60 3.35 -16.56 -16.76
N LYS A 61 4.57 -16.38 -16.25
CA LYS A 61 5.80 -16.74 -16.97
C LYS A 61 5.89 -18.25 -17.20
N LYS A 62 5.48 -19.06 -16.21
CA LYS A 62 5.41 -20.52 -16.36
C LYS A 62 4.41 -20.93 -17.44
N VAL A 63 3.21 -20.35 -17.43
CA VAL A 63 2.18 -20.59 -18.48
C VAL A 63 2.67 -20.20 -19.89
N ARG A 64 3.46 -19.13 -20.04
CA ARG A 64 4.02 -18.74 -21.35
C ARG A 64 5.14 -19.66 -21.85
N VAL A 65 5.89 -20.31 -20.96
CA VAL A 65 6.99 -21.22 -21.32
C VAL A 65 6.48 -22.62 -21.68
N ASP A 66 5.28 -22.99 -21.22
CA ASP A 66 4.59 -24.25 -21.56
C ASP A 66 3.85 -24.20 -22.92
N ILE A 67 4.01 -23.15 -23.75
CA ILE A 67 3.58 -23.19 -25.15
C ILE A 67 4.62 -23.99 -25.93
N PRO A 68 4.33 -25.23 -26.35
CA PRO A 68 5.28 -26.04 -27.08
C PRO A 68 5.56 -25.36 -28.42
N HIS A 69 6.83 -25.13 -28.70
CA HIS A 69 7.30 -24.88 -30.07
C HIS A 69 7.05 -26.14 -30.90
N ARG A 70 5.80 -26.31 -31.35
CA ARG A 70 5.46 -27.19 -32.48
C ARG A 70 5.72 -26.38 -33.76
N SER A 71 6.97 -26.41 -34.21
CA SER A 71 7.31 -26.27 -35.62
C SER A 71 7.57 -27.69 -36.11
N LYS A 72 6.69 -28.31 -36.91
CA LYS A 72 6.68 -28.21 -38.39
C LYS A 72 8.08 -28.36 -38.97
#